data_AF-A0A7V9UWB1-F1
#
_entry.id   AF-A0A7V9UWB1-F1
#
_cell.length_a   1.000
_cell.length_b   1.000
_cell.length_c   1.000
_cell.angle_alpha   90.00
_cell.angle_beta   90.00
_cell.angle_gamma   90.00
#
_symmetry.space_group_name_H-M   'P 1'
#
loop_
_entity.id
_entity.type
_entity.pdbx_description
1 polymer ?
#
loop_
_entity_poly.entity_id
_entity_poly.type
_entity_poly.pdbx_seq_one_letter_code
_entity_poly.pdbx_strand_id
1 'polypeptide(L)'
;VALAALDAVVKVKDASGAERSIAFADFHRLPGDRPELDNNLKPGELITTIEIPKNNFAGNSYYLKVRDRASYAFALVSVAAALEMDGKKIKRARIAMGGVAHKPWRALEAEKMLVGREATEANFRQAAEAEMKNAKPLEHNKFKVELGKRAIVRALQMAMNGGAV
;
A
#
# COMPACT_ATOMS: atom_id res chain seq x y z
N VAL A 1 -4.25 -4.02 0.53
CA VAL A 1 -3.11 -3.12 0.80
C VAL A 1 -1.78 -3.78 0.42
N ALA A 2 -1.37 -4.89 1.05
CA ALA A 2 -0.12 -5.58 0.68
C ALA A 2 -0.05 -5.96 -0.82
N LEU A 3 -1.12 -6.52 -1.38
CA LEU A 3 -1.20 -6.81 -2.82
C LEU A 3 -1.04 -5.55 -3.70
N ALA A 4 -1.53 -4.40 -3.23
CA ALA A 4 -1.35 -3.13 -3.93
C ALA A 4 0.11 -2.68 -3.89
N ALA A 5 0.83 -2.91 -2.79
CA ALA A 5 2.28 -2.65 -2.69
C ALA A 5 3.10 -3.63 -3.55
N LEU A 6 2.66 -4.88 -3.69
CA LEU A 6 3.40 -5.91 -4.43
C LEU A 6 3.08 -5.95 -5.93
N ASP A 7 2.44 -4.92 -6.46
CA ASP A 7 2.05 -4.82 -7.89
C ASP A 7 1.28 -6.06 -8.38
N ALA A 8 0.43 -6.62 -7.52
CA ALA A 8 -0.31 -7.82 -7.84
C ALA A 8 -1.23 -7.60 -9.06
N VAL A 9 -1.62 -8.70 -9.71
CA VAL A 9 -2.56 -8.72 -10.83
C VAL A 9 -3.72 -9.65 -10.48
N VAL A 10 -4.94 -9.18 -10.69
CA VAL A 10 -6.17 -9.95 -10.52
C VAL A 10 -6.56 -10.54 -11.87
N LYS A 11 -6.67 -11.87 -11.96
CA LYS A 11 -7.25 -12.55 -13.13
C LYS A 11 -8.72 -12.79 -12.90
N VAL A 12 -9.51 -12.48 -13.91
CA VAL A 12 -10.95 -12.67 -13.89
C VAL A 12 -11.39 -13.43 -15.14
N LYS A 13 -12.46 -14.23 -15.01
CA LYS A 13 -13.11 -14.92 -16.11
C LYS A 13 -14.60 -14.61 -16.15
N ASP A 14 -15.19 -14.54 -17.33
CA ASP A 14 -16.64 -14.45 -17.49
C ASP A 14 -17.30 -15.82 -17.75
N ALA A 15 -18.62 -15.83 -17.89
CA ALA A 15 -19.40 -17.05 -18.14
C ALA A 15 -19.10 -17.73 -19.50
N SER A 16 -18.50 -17.02 -20.46
CA SER A 16 -18.04 -17.59 -21.73
C SER A 16 -16.66 -18.25 -21.62
N GLY A 17 -15.97 -18.06 -20.49
CA GLY A 17 -14.60 -18.50 -20.26
C GLY A 17 -13.54 -17.51 -20.71
N ALA A 18 -13.92 -16.33 -21.22
CA ALA A 18 -12.95 -15.30 -21.60
C ALA A 18 -12.24 -14.74 -20.37
N GLU A 19 -10.92 -14.56 -20.45
CA GLU A 19 -10.09 -14.09 -19.35
C GLU A 19 -9.55 -12.68 -19.58
N ARG A 20 -9.45 -11.90 -18.50
CA ARG A 20 -8.65 -10.66 -18.52
C ARG A 20 -7.88 -10.45 -17.22
N SER A 21 -6.87 -9.59 -17.31
CA SER A 21 -6.03 -9.19 -16.20
C SER A 21 -6.35 -7.76 -15.77
N ILE A 22 -6.38 -7.51 -14.46
CA ILE A 22 -6.59 -6.19 -13.87
C ILE A 22 -5.43 -5.95 -12.92
N ALA A 23 -4.65 -4.88 -13.12
CA ALA A 23 -3.64 -4.49 -12.13
C ALA A 23 -4.33 -4.24 -10.79
N PHE A 24 -3.77 -4.70 -9.66
CA PHE A 24 -4.42 -4.57 -8.36
C PHE A 24 -4.59 -3.09 -7.97
N ALA A 25 -3.71 -2.22 -8.47
CA ALA A 25 -3.84 -0.78 -8.40
C ALA A 25 -5.12 -0.27 -9.05
N ASP A 26 -5.68 -0.96 -10.04
CA ASP A 26 -6.90 -0.59 -10.78
C ASP A 26 -8.11 -1.45 -10.43
N PHE A 27 -7.94 -2.47 -9.58
CA PHE A 27 -9.04 -3.36 -9.21
C PHE A 27 -10.11 -2.64 -8.39
N HIS A 28 -9.70 -1.97 -7.31
CA HIS A 28 -10.59 -1.13 -6.49
C HIS A 28 -10.71 0.25 -7.13
N ARG A 29 -11.84 0.94 -6.94
CA ARG A 29 -12.07 2.29 -7.50
C ARG A 29 -12.27 3.34 -6.42
N LEU A 30 -12.08 4.60 -6.81
CA LEU A 30 -12.62 5.71 -6.03
C LEU A 30 -14.14 5.78 -6.28
N PRO A 31 -14.93 6.26 -5.31
CA PRO A 31 -16.40 6.26 -5.43
C PRO A 31 -16.87 7.05 -6.65
N GLY A 32 -16.26 8.22 -6.90
CA GLY A 32 -16.69 9.12 -7.97
C GLY A 32 -18.19 9.45 -7.84
N ASP A 33 -18.90 9.36 -8.95
CA ASP A 33 -20.35 9.49 -9.09
C ASP A 33 -21.13 8.19 -8.84
N ARG A 34 -20.43 7.07 -8.60
CA ARG A 34 -21.00 5.73 -8.46
C ARG A 34 -20.51 5.05 -7.17
N PRO A 35 -20.82 5.57 -5.97
CA PRO A 35 -20.27 5.07 -4.71
C PRO A 35 -20.72 3.64 -4.36
N GLU A 36 -21.76 3.12 -5.00
CA GLU A 36 -22.25 1.75 -4.83
C GLU A 36 -21.33 0.68 -5.46
N LEU A 37 -20.33 1.08 -6.24
CA LEU A 37 -19.38 0.17 -6.88
C LEU A 37 -17.99 0.30 -6.23
N ASP A 38 -17.58 -0.75 -5.51
CA ASP A 38 -16.27 -0.82 -4.81
C ASP A 38 -15.08 -1.14 -5.73
N ASN A 39 -15.33 -1.84 -6.84
CA ASN A 39 -14.30 -2.37 -7.72
C ASN A 39 -14.71 -2.33 -9.20
N ASN A 40 -13.78 -2.68 -10.09
CA ASN A 40 -13.91 -2.64 -11.55
C ASN A 40 -14.21 -4.02 -12.18
N LEU A 41 -14.81 -4.95 -11.42
CA LEU A 41 -15.40 -6.16 -11.99
C LEU A 41 -16.62 -5.80 -12.84
N LYS A 42 -16.75 -6.46 -13.98
CA LYS A 42 -17.98 -6.40 -14.78
C LYS A 42 -18.98 -7.43 -14.25
N PRO A 43 -20.29 -7.20 -14.44
CA PRO A 43 -21.29 -8.22 -14.14
C PRO A 43 -20.96 -9.56 -14.80
N GLY A 44 -21.01 -10.64 -14.03
CA GLY A 44 -20.69 -12.00 -14.50
C GLY A 44 -19.20 -12.36 -14.50
N GLU A 45 -18.29 -11.46 -14.13
CA GLU A 45 -16.88 -11.79 -13.93
C GLU A 45 -16.61 -12.41 -12.55
N LEU A 46 -15.81 -13.47 -12.53
CA LEU A 46 -15.33 -14.15 -11.34
C LEU A 46 -13.81 -14.00 -11.22
N ILE A 47 -13.32 -13.62 -10.03
CA ILE A 47 -11.88 -13.64 -9.73
C ILE A 47 -11.44 -15.09 -9.59
N THR A 48 -10.46 -15.50 -10.42
CA THR A 48 -9.94 -16.87 -10.40
C THR A 48 -8.52 -16.97 -9.88
N THR A 49 -7.73 -15.90 -9.97
CA THR A 49 -6.32 -15.93 -9.60
C THR A 49 -5.83 -14.56 -9.17
N ILE A 50 -4.90 -14.55 -8.21
CA ILE A 50 -4.08 -13.38 -7.87
C ILE A 50 -2.64 -13.75 -8.15
N GLU A 51 -2.00 -13.00 -9.04
CA GLU A 51 -0.60 -13.16 -9.37
C GLU A 51 0.22 -12.06 -8.70
N ILE A 52 1.34 -12.44 -8.10
CA ILE A 52 2.32 -11.50 -7.57
C ILE A 52 3.57 -11.60 -8.46
N PRO A 53 3.96 -10.52 -9.16
CA PRO A 53 5.17 -10.53 -9.97
C PRO A 53 6.39 -10.93 -9.13
N LYS A 54 7.30 -11.72 -9.74
CA LYS A 54 8.55 -12.10 -9.09
C LYS A 54 9.30 -10.84 -8.63
N ASN A 55 9.69 -10.81 -7.36
CA ASN A 55 10.33 -9.67 -6.74
C ASN A 55 11.34 -10.13 -5.67
N ASN A 56 12.16 -9.18 -5.20
CA ASN A 56 13.20 -9.40 -4.21
C ASN A 56 12.86 -8.74 -2.86
N PHE A 57 11.57 -8.56 -2.56
CA PHE A 57 11.13 -7.82 -1.38
C PHE A 57 10.99 -8.68 -0.11
N ALA A 58 10.96 -10.00 -0.25
CA ALA A 58 10.59 -10.91 0.85
C ALA A 58 11.43 -10.68 2.12
N GLY A 59 12.76 -10.50 1.97
CA GLY A 59 13.67 -10.26 3.10
C GLY A 59 13.54 -8.89 3.76
N ASN A 60 12.87 -7.93 3.11
CA ASN A 60 12.74 -6.57 3.61
C ASN A 60 11.33 -6.04 3.39
N SER A 61 10.33 -6.75 3.93
CA SER A 61 8.93 -6.36 3.86
C SER A 61 8.25 -6.41 5.22
N TYR A 62 7.27 -5.55 5.43
CA TYR A 62 6.51 -5.49 6.68
C TYR A 62 5.10 -4.94 6.46
N TYR A 63 4.15 -5.41 7.24
CA TYR A 63 2.79 -4.87 7.28
C TYR A 63 2.46 -4.33 8.67
N LEU A 64 2.50 -3.02 8.81
CA LEU A 64 2.12 -2.34 10.04
C LEU A 64 0.59 -2.13 10.08
N LYS A 65 -0.04 -2.46 11.21
CA LYS A 65 -1.48 -2.27 11.43
C LYS A 65 -1.73 -1.56 12.76
N VAL A 66 -2.05 -0.27 12.70
CA VAL A 66 -2.42 0.54 13.87
C VAL A 66 -3.92 0.48 14.12
N ARG A 67 -4.34 0.25 15.37
CA ARG A 67 -5.73 -0.03 15.77
C ARG A 67 -5.97 0.34 17.24
N ASP A 68 -7.22 0.60 17.61
CA ASP A 68 -7.61 1.00 18.98
C ASP A 68 -7.43 -0.11 20.02
N ARG A 69 -7.61 -1.37 19.60
CA ARG A 69 -7.45 -2.55 20.46
C ARG A 69 -6.46 -3.53 19.87
N ALA A 70 -5.74 -4.23 20.74
CA ALA A 70 -4.60 -5.06 20.36
C ALA A 70 -4.93 -6.25 19.46
N SER A 71 -6.19 -6.68 19.33
CA SER A 71 -6.62 -7.73 18.39
C SER A 71 -8.05 -7.51 17.89
N TYR A 72 -8.43 -8.25 16.84
CA TYR A 72 -9.79 -8.26 16.27
C TYR A 72 -10.36 -6.85 15.97
N ALA A 73 -9.56 -5.98 15.35
CA ALA A 73 -10.00 -4.66 14.91
C ALA A 73 -9.50 -4.36 13.49
N PHE A 74 -10.26 -3.54 12.78
CA PHE A 74 -9.80 -2.92 11.54
C PHE A 74 -8.68 -1.92 11.83
N ALA A 75 -7.92 -1.59 10.79
CA ALA A 75 -6.84 -0.63 10.91
C ALA A 75 -7.41 0.79 10.92
N LEU A 76 -7.00 1.62 11.88
CA LEU A 76 -7.13 3.07 11.74
C LEU A 76 -6.23 3.55 10.59
N VAL A 77 -5.00 3.05 10.56
CA VAL A 77 -4.05 3.18 9.45
C VAL A 77 -3.28 1.88 9.37
N SER A 78 -3.08 1.36 8.15
CA SER A 78 -2.10 0.31 7.90
C SER A 78 -1.14 0.72 6.80
N VAL A 79 0.07 0.16 6.83
CA VAL A 79 1.09 0.38 5.80
C VAL A 79 1.74 -0.95 5.47
N ALA A 80 1.66 -1.35 4.20
CA ALA A 80 2.53 -2.36 3.61
C ALA A 80 3.77 -1.66 3.07
N ALA A 81 4.95 -2.03 3.55
CA ALA A 81 6.23 -1.53 3.08
C ALA A 81 7.10 -2.70 2.61
N ALA A 82 7.82 -2.50 1.52
CA ALA A 82 8.74 -3.46 0.93
C ALA A 82 9.93 -2.72 0.30
N LEU A 83 11.15 -3.17 0.57
CA LEU A 83 12.38 -2.57 0.07
C LEU A 83 13.19 -3.63 -0.68
N GLU A 84 13.79 -3.26 -1.80
CA GLU A 84 14.93 -3.98 -2.36
C GLU A 84 16.16 -3.10 -2.13
N MET A 85 17.15 -3.66 -1.45
CA MET A 85 18.37 -2.96 -1.05
C MET A 85 19.51 -3.24 -2.03
N ASP A 86 20.37 -2.25 -2.20
CA ASP A 86 21.69 -2.35 -2.83
C ASP A 86 22.72 -1.74 -1.87
N GLY A 87 23.32 -2.62 -1.05
CA GLY A 87 24.08 -2.22 0.13
C GLY A 87 23.20 -1.41 1.10
N LYS A 88 23.57 -0.15 1.35
CA LYS A 88 22.82 0.78 2.23
C LYS A 88 21.72 1.55 1.49
N LYS A 89 21.71 1.50 0.15
CA LYS A 89 20.79 2.28 -0.69
C LYS A 89 19.55 1.46 -1.05
N ILE A 90 18.44 2.15 -1.24
CA ILE A 90 17.19 1.55 -1.67
C ILE A 90 17.17 1.52 -3.20
N LYS A 91 17.19 0.33 -3.77
CA LYS A 91 17.07 0.13 -5.22
C LYS A 91 15.61 0.25 -5.68
N ARG A 92 14.67 -0.32 -4.92
CA ARG A 92 13.23 -0.18 -5.12
C ARG A 92 12.51 -0.09 -3.79
N ALA A 93 11.51 0.78 -3.70
CA ALA A 93 10.59 0.85 -2.58
C ALA A 93 9.15 0.60 -3.06
N ARG A 94 8.37 -0.15 -2.27
CA ARG A 94 6.90 -0.26 -2.39
C ARG A 94 6.24 0.09 -1.07
N ILE A 95 5.27 0.98 -1.12
CA ILE A 95 4.54 1.51 0.03
C ILE A 95 3.07 1.63 -0.37
N ALA A 96 2.19 0.94 0.36
CA ALA A 96 0.74 1.13 0.22
C ALA A 96 0.08 1.30 1.58
N MET A 97 -0.90 2.18 1.66
CA MET A 97 -1.63 2.50 2.89
C MET A 97 -3.07 1.96 2.86
N GLY A 98 -3.58 1.58 4.02
CA GLY A 98 -4.98 1.23 4.26
C GLY A 98 -5.60 2.08 5.37
N GLY A 99 -6.93 2.16 5.38
CA GLY A 99 -7.68 2.94 6.38
C GLY A 99 -7.64 4.47 6.15
N VAL A 100 -7.03 4.92 5.05
CA VAL A 100 -6.84 6.35 4.73
C VAL A 100 -7.59 6.82 3.48
N ALA A 101 -8.12 5.89 2.66
CA ALA A 101 -8.85 6.19 1.43
C ALA A 101 -9.84 5.06 1.09
N HIS A 102 -10.70 5.27 0.09
CA HIS A 102 -11.72 4.30 -0.38
C HIS A 102 -11.11 3.02 -0.98
N LYS A 103 -9.88 3.11 -1.48
CA LYS A 103 -9.09 1.98 -1.98
C LYS A 103 -7.70 1.99 -1.35
N PRO A 104 -6.93 0.90 -1.41
CA PRO A 104 -5.52 0.92 -1.02
C PRO A 104 -4.79 2.08 -1.70
N TRP A 105 -4.18 2.95 -0.91
CA TRP A 105 -3.49 4.13 -1.42
C TRP A 105 -2.03 3.80 -1.69
N ARG A 106 -1.60 3.87 -2.95
CA ARG A 106 -0.20 3.65 -3.30
C ARG A 106 0.60 4.94 -3.07
N ALA A 107 1.59 4.89 -2.19
CA ALA A 107 2.38 6.05 -1.80
C ALA A 107 3.53 6.30 -2.80
N LEU A 108 3.15 6.65 -4.03
CA LEU A 108 4.08 6.76 -5.16
C LEU A 108 5.10 7.89 -4.99
N GLU A 109 4.75 8.99 -4.31
CA GLU A 109 5.69 10.09 -4.10
C GLU A 109 6.75 9.68 -3.08
N ALA A 110 6.35 9.02 -1.99
CA ALA A 110 7.31 8.43 -1.05
C ALA A 110 8.23 7.41 -1.72
N GLU A 111 7.69 6.52 -2.58
CA GLU A 111 8.49 5.53 -3.30
C GLU A 111 9.55 6.17 -4.19
N LYS A 112 9.15 7.14 -5.01
CA LYS A 112 10.06 7.86 -5.92
C LYS A 112 11.19 8.55 -5.15
N MET A 113 10.88 9.19 -4.02
CA MET A 113 11.87 9.90 -3.21
C MET A 113 12.91 8.99 -2.58
N LEU A 114 12.55 7.74 -2.29
CA LEU A 114 13.43 6.79 -1.61
C LEU A 114 14.38 6.06 -2.55
N VAL A 115 14.05 5.90 -3.84
CA VAL A 115 14.94 5.26 -4.82
C VAL A 115 16.29 5.97 -4.88
N GLY A 116 17.38 5.21 -4.71
CA GLY A 116 18.76 5.70 -4.70
C GLY A 116 19.21 6.36 -3.39
N ARG A 117 18.31 6.55 -2.41
CA ARG A 117 18.63 7.08 -1.08
C ARG A 117 19.04 5.96 -0.12
N GLU A 118 19.78 6.31 0.92
CA GLU A 118 20.04 5.39 2.02
C GLU A 118 18.78 5.12 2.84
N ALA A 119 18.63 3.89 3.34
CA ALA A 119 17.55 3.50 4.23
C ALA A 119 17.76 4.06 5.65
N THR A 120 17.49 5.35 5.82
CA THR A 120 17.61 6.05 7.11
C THR A 120 16.27 6.62 7.54
N GLU A 121 16.09 6.77 8.85
CA GLU A 121 14.89 7.38 9.41
C GLU A 121 14.66 8.80 8.87
N ALA A 122 15.72 9.60 8.69
CA ALA A 122 15.62 10.94 8.14
C ALA A 122 15.07 10.95 6.69
N ASN A 123 15.50 10.00 5.85
CA ASN A 123 14.99 9.86 4.49
C ASN A 123 13.53 9.35 4.49
N PHE A 124 13.20 8.40 5.37
CA PHE A 124 11.82 7.92 5.52
C PHE A 124 10.86 9.03 5.98
N ARG A 125 11.28 9.89 6.93
CA ARG A 125 10.48 11.02 7.39
C ARG A 125 10.21 12.01 6.26
N GLN A 126 11.22 12.38 5.48
CA GLN A 126 11.04 13.29 4.33
C GLN A 126 10.09 12.72 3.27
N ALA A 127 10.21 11.43 2.95
CA ALA A 127 9.31 10.75 2.02
C ALA A 127 7.86 10.70 2.54
N ALA A 128 7.67 10.40 3.81
CA ALA A 128 6.35 10.37 4.45
C ALA A 128 5.68 11.75 4.52
N GLU A 129 6.46 12.80 4.79
CA GLU A 129 6.00 14.19 4.75
C GLU A 129 5.53 14.59 3.35
N ALA A 130 6.32 14.27 2.31
CA ALA A 130 5.97 14.59 0.94
C ALA A 130 4.70 13.88 0.47
N GLU A 131 4.54 12.59 0.78
CA GLU A 131 3.34 11.82 0.43
C GLU A 131 2.08 12.40 1.10
N MET A 132 2.18 12.75 2.38
CA MET A 132 1.02 13.22 3.16
C MET A 132 0.75 14.72 3.00
N LYS A 133 1.60 15.47 2.28
CA LYS A 133 1.50 16.94 2.12
C LYS A 133 0.13 17.39 1.61
N ASN A 134 -0.46 16.63 0.69
CA ASN A 134 -1.74 16.97 0.05
C ASN A 134 -2.94 16.18 0.62
N ALA A 135 -2.77 15.53 1.77
CA ALA A 135 -3.85 14.80 2.42
C ALA A 135 -5.01 15.75 2.77
N LYS A 136 -6.24 15.32 2.49
CA LYS A 136 -7.47 16.08 2.73
C LYS A 136 -8.31 15.39 3.82
N PRO A 137 -8.02 15.63 5.11
CA PRO A 137 -8.83 15.07 6.17
C PRO A 137 -10.20 15.75 6.25
N LEU A 138 -11.18 14.99 6.72
CA LEU A 138 -12.48 15.47 7.19
C LEU A 138 -12.37 15.84 8.68
N GLU A 139 -13.45 16.42 9.21
CA GLU A 139 -13.51 16.97 10.57
C GLU A 139 -12.94 16.05 11.65
N HIS A 140 -13.38 14.78 11.68
CA HIS A 140 -13.04 13.83 12.74
C HIS A 140 -11.87 12.90 12.41
N ASN A 141 -11.18 13.08 11.28
CA ASN A 141 -10.10 12.17 10.87
C ASN A 141 -8.74 12.85 10.63
N LYS A 142 -8.60 14.12 11.05
CA LYS A 142 -7.33 14.87 10.98
C LYS A 142 -6.15 14.13 11.58
N PHE A 143 -6.38 13.37 12.65
CA PHE A 143 -5.34 12.56 13.31
C PHE A 143 -4.68 11.54 12.36
N LYS A 144 -5.40 11.07 11.32
CA LYS A 144 -4.85 10.10 10.34
C LYS A 144 -3.71 10.67 9.52
N VAL A 145 -3.61 11.99 9.36
CA VAL A 145 -2.51 12.61 8.61
C VAL A 145 -1.18 12.38 9.33
N GLU A 146 -1.11 12.80 10.59
CA GLU A 146 0.10 12.60 11.41
C GLU A 146 0.36 11.11 11.69
N LEU A 147 -0.70 10.33 11.98
CA LEU A 147 -0.57 8.90 12.16
C LEU A 147 -0.05 8.19 10.90
N GLY A 148 -0.50 8.62 9.72
CA GLY A 148 -0.06 8.13 8.42
C GLY A 148 1.43 8.33 8.20
N LYS A 149 1.93 9.54 8.46
CA LYS A 149 3.37 9.85 8.36
C LYS A 149 4.21 8.94 9.26
N ARG A 150 3.83 8.82 10.53
CA ARG A 150 4.53 7.97 11.50
C ARG A 150 4.45 6.48 11.13
N ALA A 151 3.30 6.04 10.62
CA ALA A 151 3.09 4.66 10.19
C ALA A 151 3.96 4.30 8.99
N ILE A 152 4.13 5.20 8.02
CA ILE A 152 5.05 5.00 6.89
C ILE A 152 6.48 4.81 7.39
N VAL A 153 6.96 5.73 8.24
CA VAL A 153 8.32 5.65 8.81
C VAL A 153 8.53 4.36 9.57
N ARG A 154 7.60 4.00 10.48
CA ARG A 154 7.70 2.78 11.27
C ARG A 154 7.68 1.54 10.40
N ALA A 155 6.80 1.45 9.40
CA ALA A 155 6.74 0.30 8.51
C ALA A 155 8.04 0.12 7.70
N LEU A 156 8.64 1.21 7.24
CA LEU A 156 9.92 1.18 6.51
C LEU A 156 11.09 0.75 7.42
N GLN A 157 11.15 1.24 8.66
CA GLN A 157 12.15 0.80 9.65
C GLN A 157 12.02 -0.70 9.94
N MET A 158 10.80 -1.19 10.12
CA MET A 158 10.54 -2.61 10.36
C MET A 158 10.89 -3.47 9.14
N ALA A 159 10.54 -3.01 7.94
CA ALA A 159 10.89 -3.69 6.69
C ALA A 159 12.42 -3.76 6.49
N MET A 160 13.15 -2.70 6.82
CA MET A 160 14.62 -2.71 6.75
C MET A 160 15.24 -3.77 7.67
N ASN A 161 14.65 -4.03 8.84
CA ASN A 161 15.16 -4.98 9.83
C ASN A 161 14.61 -6.42 9.65
N GLY A 162 14.07 -6.76 8.46
CA GLY A 162 13.51 -8.09 8.19
C GLY A 162 12.22 -8.41 8.96
N GLY A 163 11.52 -7.39 9.46
CA GLY A 163 10.27 -7.53 10.19
C GLY A 163 10.41 -8.00 11.64
N ALA A 164 11.62 -8.10 12.17
CA ALA A 164 11.86 -8.38 13.59
C ALA A 164 11.35 -7.21 14.46
N VAL A 165 10.59 -7.56 15.52
CA VAL A 165 10.03 -6.62 16.51
C VAL A 165 10.95 -6.51 17.71
#